data_AF-A0AAU9THI6-F1
#
_entry.id   AF-A0AAU9THI6-F1
#
_cell.length_a   1.000
_cell.length_b   1.000
_cell.length_c   1.000
_cell.angle_alpha   90.00
_cell.angle_beta   90.00
_cell.angle_gamma   90.00
#
_symmetry.space_group_name_H-M   'P 1'
#
loop_
_entity.id
_entity.type
_entity.pdbx_description
1 polymer ?
#
loop_
_entity_poly.entity_id
_entity_poly.type
_entity_poly.pdbx_seq_one_letter_code
_entity_poly.pdbx_strand_id
1 'polypeptide(L)'
;MKLEWEIRRRSRDSSQEQLEENRHQTQTGQVSQTSHSEDSSQENVHENNQASASPARATKVRCLQNLTNIIRVERSYDLDVSRERASQRVATEKDEERERRLQDLRQRAAQRVATENDEERELRLQDLRQRAAQRVATENNEQRELRLQDLRQRAAQRLANENHEQREYRLDEQRRRDETRRRALELNNYLPTYKCAVTAAVQYQALGPLEILCIHCGALHFPEERVSNRINRNSFGDCCLHGRILMEQPKFSNELVRLFLSRHPHSEEFHKKIRNINASFALASFNAEDDRTINSHGIYSFIVCGQVYHKMNMTAHPTQNDVGVFERPLYGQLYFLDPDEAVNES
;
A
#
# COMPACT_ATOMS: atom_id res chain seq x y z
N MET A 1 2.11 -34.88 36.50
CA MET A 1 2.74 -34.41 35.24
C MET A 1 1.90 -33.45 34.39
N LYS A 2 0.68 -33.03 34.79
CA LYS A 2 -0.08 -31.94 34.12
C LYS A 2 0.01 -30.58 34.84
N LEU A 3 0.41 -30.55 36.12
CA LEU A 3 0.44 -29.32 36.93
C LEU A 3 1.73 -28.49 36.81
N GLU A 4 2.86 -29.10 36.44
CA GLU A 4 4.14 -28.38 36.24
C GLU A 4 4.21 -27.61 34.91
N TRP A 5 3.40 -27.99 33.92
CA TRP A 5 3.33 -27.32 32.61
C TRP A 5 2.58 -25.98 32.68
N GLU A 6 1.56 -25.87 33.53
CA GLU A 6 0.74 -24.66 33.68
C GLU A 6 1.50 -23.52 34.39
N ILE A 7 2.32 -23.86 35.38
CA ILE A 7 3.13 -22.90 36.16
C ILE A 7 4.24 -22.28 35.29
N ARG A 8 4.82 -23.07 34.38
CA ARG A 8 5.89 -22.62 33.48
C ARG A 8 5.38 -21.70 32.35
N ARG A 9 4.10 -21.78 32.00
CA ARG A 9 3.45 -20.89 31.01
C ARG A 9 3.16 -19.51 31.63
N ARG A 10 2.57 -19.47 32.83
CA ARG A 10 2.28 -18.19 33.54
C ARG A 10 3.53 -17.36 33.86
N SER A 11 4.66 -18.01 34.16
CA SER A 11 5.93 -17.29 34.40
C SER A 11 6.55 -16.70 33.13
N ARG A 12 6.23 -17.22 31.94
CA ARG A 12 6.71 -16.67 30.66
C ARG A 12 5.87 -15.49 30.20
N ASP A 13 4.55 -15.56 30.39
CA ASP A 13 3.63 -14.47 30.01
C ASP A 13 3.92 -13.20 30.85
N SER A 14 4.18 -13.35 32.16
CA SER A 14 4.53 -12.22 33.04
C SER A 14 5.88 -11.56 32.70
N SER A 15 6.84 -12.31 32.16
CA SER A 15 8.11 -11.75 31.70
C SER A 15 8.02 -11.09 30.31
N GLN A 16 7.05 -11.49 29.47
CA GLN A 16 6.81 -10.82 28.18
C GLN A 16 6.04 -9.51 28.35
N GLU A 17 5.07 -9.43 29.27
CA GLU A 17 4.37 -8.17 29.59
C GLU A 17 5.32 -7.08 30.12
N GLN A 18 6.28 -7.44 30.98
CA GLN A 18 7.28 -6.48 31.50
C GLN A 18 8.32 -6.01 30.47
N LEU A 19 8.52 -6.78 29.39
CA LEU A 19 9.38 -6.39 28.26
C LEU A 19 8.63 -5.51 27.24
N GLU A 20 7.32 -5.68 27.09
CA GLU A 20 6.48 -4.84 26.22
C GLU A 20 6.19 -3.47 26.86
N GLU A 21 5.98 -3.38 28.18
CA GLU A 21 5.83 -2.09 28.89
C GLU A 21 7.10 -1.22 28.84
N ASN A 22 8.29 -1.82 28.94
CA ASN A 22 9.56 -1.10 28.81
C ASN A 22 9.85 -0.63 27.37
N ARG A 23 9.27 -1.28 26.36
CA ARG A 23 9.40 -0.89 24.94
C ARG A 23 8.51 0.31 24.60
N HIS A 24 7.40 0.49 25.30
CA HIS A 24 6.48 1.62 25.11
C HIS A 24 6.94 2.91 25.82
N GLN A 25 7.82 2.83 26.84
CA GLN A 25 8.39 4.02 27.48
C GLN A 25 9.66 4.57 26.79
N THR A 26 10.28 3.83 25.87
CA THR A 26 11.49 4.27 25.13
C THR A 26 11.20 4.90 23.76
N GLN A 27 9.93 5.04 23.36
CA GLN A 27 9.50 5.66 22.10
C GLN A 27 8.68 6.95 22.29
N THR A 28 9.12 7.85 23.17
CA THR A 28 8.69 9.25 23.14
C THR A 28 9.90 10.15 23.37
N GLY A 29 10.64 10.44 22.29
CA GLY A 29 11.84 11.28 22.33
C GLY A 29 12.29 11.73 20.94
N GLN A 30 11.85 12.95 20.58
CA GLN A 30 12.53 13.93 19.71
C GLN A 30 12.72 13.62 18.21
N VAL A 31 11.78 14.12 17.40
CA VAL A 31 12.03 14.55 16.01
C VAL A 31 12.55 15.99 16.06
N SER A 32 13.86 16.16 15.94
CA SER A 32 14.50 17.47 15.80
C SER A 32 14.54 17.87 14.33
N GLN A 33 13.89 18.98 14.00
CA GLN A 33 13.98 19.66 12.71
C GLN A 33 15.37 20.28 12.55
N THR A 34 16.10 19.87 11.53
CA THR A 34 17.34 20.52 11.07
C THR A 34 16.99 21.62 10.07
N SER A 35 16.88 22.86 10.56
CA SER A 35 16.97 24.06 9.74
C SER A 35 18.44 24.46 9.61
N HIS A 36 19.01 24.30 8.42
CA HIS A 36 20.26 24.96 8.04
C HIS A 36 20.02 26.46 7.94
N SER A 37 20.71 27.23 8.77
CA SER A 37 20.94 28.66 8.61
C SER A 37 22.40 28.87 8.96
N GLU A 38 23.23 29.07 7.92
CA GLU A 38 24.60 29.56 8.03
C GLU A 38 24.50 31.01 8.56
N ASP A 39 24.93 31.22 9.80
CA ASP A 39 26.29 31.56 10.21
C ASP A 39 26.62 33.04 9.95
N SER A 40 26.40 33.84 10.99
CA SER A 40 27.12 35.09 11.20
C SER A 40 27.62 35.06 12.64
N SER A 41 28.81 34.48 12.71
CA SER A 41 29.75 34.40 13.81
C SER A 41 29.75 35.66 14.68
N GLN A 42 29.36 35.52 15.96
CA GLN A 42 29.94 36.31 17.04
C GLN A 42 30.08 35.42 18.28
N GLU A 43 31.33 35.35 18.75
CA GLU A 43 31.82 34.61 19.90
C GLU A 43 31.00 34.93 21.17
N ASN A 44 30.47 33.89 21.81
CA ASN A 44 29.84 34.00 23.12
C ASN A 44 30.91 33.65 24.17
N VAL A 45 31.78 34.62 24.46
CA VAL A 45 32.55 34.62 25.71
C VAL A 45 31.53 34.81 26.82
N HIS A 46 31.31 33.75 27.59
CA HIS A 46 30.56 33.78 28.84
C HIS A 46 31.33 34.59 29.88
N GLU A 47 31.35 35.91 29.72
CA GLU A 47 31.63 36.82 30.81
C GLU A 47 30.33 37.13 31.53
N ASN A 48 30.21 36.44 32.66
CA ASN A 48 29.26 36.67 33.72
C ASN A 48 29.48 38.08 34.30
N ASN A 49 28.99 39.12 33.62
CA ASN A 49 28.99 40.48 34.11
C ASN A 49 27.55 40.97 34.27
N GLN A 50 27.01 40.70 35.45
CA GLN A 50 25.97 41.52 36.08
C GLN A 50 26.52 42.94 36.28
N ALA A 51 26.67 43.69 35.19
CA ALA A 51 26.85 45.12 35.26
C ALA A 51 25.47 45.71 35.52
N SER A 52 25.23 46.10 36.77
CA SER A 52 24.12 46.94 37.20
C SER A 52 23.90 48.09 36.20
N ALA A 53 22.95 47.91 35.29
CA ALA A 53 22.56 48.98 34.39
C ALA A 53 22.02 50.10 35.29
N SER A 54 22.70 51.26 35.27
CA SER A 54 22.17 52.48 35.88
C SER A 54 20.69 52.59 35.55
N PRO A 55 19.80 52.87 36.52
CA PRO A 55 18.36 52.95 36.29
C PRO A 55 18.02 53.78 35.04
N ALA A 56 18.78 54.84 34.78
CA ALA A 56 18.65 55.69 33.59
C ALA A 56 18.90 54.98 32.25
N ARG A 57 19.86 54.04 32.17
CA ARG A 57 20.12 53.25 30.95
C ARG A 57 18.99 52.25 30.67
N ALA A 58 18.49 51.57 31.69
CA ALA A 58 17.35 50.65 31.56
C ALA A 58 16.06 51.40 31.16
N THR A 59 15.81 52.58 31.73
CA THR A 59 14.70 53.44 31.34
C THR A 59 14.84 53.93 29.89
N LYS A 60 16.05 54.28 29.44
CA LYS A 60 16.31 54.70 28.05
C LYS A 60 16.08 53.57 27.05
N VAL A 61 16.53 52.34 27.35
CA VAL A 61 16.26 51.16 26.51
C VAL A 61 14.77 50.87 26.42
N ARG A 62 14.04 50.91 27.54
CA ARG A 62 12.59 50.72 27.57
C ARG A 62 11.83 51.80 26.80
N CYS A 63 12.28 53.05 26.87
CA CYS A 63 11.72 54.16 26.10
C CYS A 63 11.93 53.97 24.58
N LEU A 64 13.13 53.58 24.16
CA LEU A 64 13.42 53.27 22.75
C LEU A 64 12.58 52.09 22.24
N GLN A 65 12.46 51.01 23.02
CA GLN A 65 11.61 49.86 22.68
C GLN A 65 10.14 50.25 22.54
N ASN A 66 9.62 51.10 23.44
CA ASN A 66 8.26 51.63 23.35
C ASN A 66 8.07 52.49 22.09
N LEU A 67 9.04 53.36 21.76
CA LEU A 67 9.00 54.17 20.55
C LEU A 67 9.02 53.29 19.28
N THR A 68 9.86 52.26 19.25
CA THR A 68 9.89 51.29 18.13
C THR A 68 8.57 50.55 17.99
N ASN A 69 7.92 50.18 19.10
CA ASN A 69 6.61 49.55 19.08
C ASN A 69 5.52 50.50 18.56
N ILE A 70 5.53 51.77 18.98
CA ILE A 70 4.59 52.78 18.49
C ILE A 70 4.75 52.96 16.98
N ILE A 71 5.99 53.15 16.50
CA ILE A 71 6.29 53.29 15.06
C ILE A 71 5.85 52.05 14.29
N ARG A 72 6.04 50.85 14.85
CA ARG A 72 5.60 49.59 14.23
C ARG A 72 4.09 49.50 14.12
N VAL A 73 3.36 49.92 15.17
CA VAL A 73 1.89 49.92 15.21
C VAL A 73 1.33 50.95 14.24
N GLU A 74 1.84 52.18 14.24
CA GLU A 74 1.44 53.23 13.29
C GLU A 74 1.68 52.78 11.85
N ARG A 75 2.86 52.23 11.55
CA ARG A 75 3.17 51.68 10.23
C ARG A 75 2.26 50.51 9.85
N SER A 76 1.90 49.64 10.80
CA SER A 76 0.94 48.55 10.55
C SER A 76 -0.42 49.12 10.19
N TYR A 77 -0.90 50.09 10.96
CA TYR A 77 -2.18 50.75 10.72
C TYR A 77 -2.23 51.41 9.34
N ASP A 78 -1.19 52.16 8.97
CA ASP A 78 -1.09 52.79 7.64
C ASP A 78 -1.08 51.76 6.51
N LEU A 79 -0.39 50.64 6.70
CA LEU A 79 -0.39 49.53 5.73
C LEU A 79 -1.77 48.90 5.61
N ASP A 80 -2.50 48.73 6.72
CA ASP A 80 -3.84 48.16 6.72
C ASP A 80 -4.85 49.09 6.04
N VAL A 81 -4.81 50.40 6.32
CA VAL A 81 -5.61 51.40 5.60
C VAL A 81 -5.29 51.41 4.10
N SER A 82 -4.02 51.28 3.73
CA SER A 82 -3.60 51.20 2.32
C SER A 82 -4.12 49.93 1.64
N ARG A 83 -4.05 48.77 2.33
CA ARG A 83 -4.60 47.49 1.86
C ARG A 83 -6.11 47.57 1.67
N GLU A 84 -6.83 48.19 2.60
CA GLU A 84 -8.28 48.31 2.54
C GLU A 84 -8.70 49.18 1.34
N ARG A 85 -8.06 50.34 1.15
CA ARG A 85 -8.29 51.18 -0.04
C ARG A 85 -7.97 50.45 -1.34
N ALA A 86 -6.88 49.68 -1.38
CA ALA A 86 -6.52 48.87 -2.55
C ALA A 86 -7.56 47.76 -2.82
N SER A 87 -8.04 47.09 -1.76
CA SER A 87 -9.08 46.07 -1.85
C SER A 87 -10.39 46.64 -2.38
N GLN A 88 -10.84 47.79 -1.86
CA GLN A 88 -12.04 48.47 -2.33
C GLN A 88 -11.93 48.86 -3.81
N ARG A 89 -10.78 49.43 -4.22
CA ARG A 89 -10.54 49.77 -5.63
C ARG A 89 -10.62 48.56 -6.56
N VAL A 90 -10.05 47.42 -6.16
CA VAL A 90 -10.10 46.19 -6.95
C VAL A 90 -11.51 45.60 -6.95
N ALA A 91 -12.26 45.72 -5.86
CA ALA A 91 -13.63 45.22 -5.76
C ALA A 91 -14.62 45.98 -6.64
N THR A 92 -14.40 47.28 -6.86
CA THR A 92 -15.24 48.13 -7.72
C THR A 92 -14.71 48.27 -9.15
N GLU A 93 -13.63 47.57 -9.50
CA GLU A 93 -12.99 47.73 -10.81
C GLU A 93 -13.86 47.12 -11.92
N LYS A 94 -13.86 47.77 -13.09
CA LYS A 94 -14.55 47.24 -14.28
C LYS A 94 -13.68 46.17 -14.96
N ASP A 95 -14.30 45.26 -15.70
CA ASP A 95 -13.59 44.16 -16.37
C ASP A 95 -12.44 44.63 -17.30
N GLU A 96 -12.63 45.74 -18.02
CA GLU A 96 -11.55 46.30 -18.86
C GLU A 96 -10.37 46.84 -18.04
N GLU A 97 -10.66 47.50 -16.92
CA GLU A 97 -9.63 48.02 -16.01
C GLU A 97 -8.89 46.87 -15.32
N ARG A 98 -9.64 45.82 -14.94
CA ARG A 98 -9.10 44.55 -14.46
C ARG A 98 -8.11 43.94 -15.43
N GLU A 99 -8.50 43.79 -16.69
CA GLU A 99 -7.63 43.14 -17.67
C GLU A 99 -6.39 43.98 -17.95
N ARG A 100 -6.52 45.32 -18.06
CA ARG A 100 -5.34 46.22 -18.17
C ARG A 100 -4.38 46.06 -16.99
N ARG A 101 -4.91 46.02 -15.76
CA ARG A 101 -4.10 45.82 -14.54
C ARG A 101 -3.42 44.45 -14.53
N LEU A 102 -4.13 43.39 -14.89
CA LEU A 102 -3.57 42.04 -14.97
C LEU A 102 -2.52 41.93 -16.09
N GLN A 103 -2.72 42.59 -17.22
CA GLN A 103 -1.77 42.64 -18.33
C GLN A 103 -0.46 43.33 -17.91
N ASP A 104 -0.54 44.49 -17.25
CA ASP A 104 0.64 45.19 -16.71
C ASP A 104 1.38 44.32 -15.68
N LEU A 105 0.65 43.65 -14.77
CA LEU A 105 1.24 42.72 -13.81
C LEU A 105 1.95 41.53 -14.49
N ARG A 106 1.34 40.93 -15.52
CA ARG A 106 1.95 39.85 -16.31
C ARG A 106 3.21 40.34 -17.03
N GLN A 107 3.17 41.54 -17.61
CA GLN A 107 4.31 42.13 -18.34
C GLN A 107 5.49 42.39 -17.39
N ARG A 108 5.25 43.00 -16.23
CA ARG A 108 6.29 43.22 -15.21
C ARG A 108 6.84 41.90 -14.68
N ALA A 109 5.99 40.90 -14.46
CA ALA A 109 6.44 39.58 -14.03
C ALA A 109 7.31 38.90 -15.10
N ALA A 110 6.92 38.97 -16.37
CA ALA A 110 7.69 38.43 -17.49
C ALA A 110 9.04 39.14 -17.62
N GLN A 111 9.08 40.47 -17.46
CA GLN A 111 10.33 41.23 -17.47
C GLN A 111 11.28 40.81 -16.35
N ARG A 112 10.78 40.67 -15.11
CA ARG A 112 11.60 40.17 -13.99
C ARG A 112 12.20 38.81 -14.31
N VAL A 113 11.38 37.86 -14.77
CA VAL A 113 11.83 36.51 -15.13
C VAL A 113 12.83 36.51 -16.28
N ALA A 114 12.70 37.44 -17.24
CA ALA A 114 13.62 37.55 -18.37
C ALA A 114 14.99 38.12 -17.98
N THR A 115 15.06 38.90 -16.91
CA THR A 115 16.32 39.51 -16.42
C THR A 115 16.94 38.77 -15.23
N GLU A 116 16.31 37.68 -14.76
CA GLU A 116 16.83 36.85 -13.67
C GLU A 116 18.19 36.25 -14.04
N ASN A 117 19.12 36.26 -13.08
CA ASN A 117 20.35 35.47 -13.18
C ASN A 117 20.09 34.00 -12.79
N ASP A 118 21.08 33.13 -12.98
CA ASP A 118 20.91 31.69 -12.74
C ASP A 118 20.63 31.35 -11.26
N GLU A 119 21.22 32.09 -10.32
CA GLU A 119 21.02 31.89 -8.88
C GLU A 119 19.61 32.29 -8.44
N GLU A 120 19.15 33.48 -8.84
CA GLU A 120 17.80 33.99 -8.61
C GLU A 120 16.75 33.06 -9.24
N ARG A 121 17.04 32.56 -10.45
CA ARG A 121 16.20 31.59 -11.14
C ARG A 121 16.07 30.28 -10.36
N GLU A 122 17.18 29.72 -9.85
CA GLU A 122 17.10 28.47 -9.08
C GLU A 122 16.41 28.68 -7.74
N LEU A 123 16.66 29.78 -7.04
CA LEU A 123 15.94 30.13 -5.80
C LEU A 123 14.43 30.25 -6.05
N ARG A 124 14.01 30.91 -7.13
CA ARG A 124 12.59 31.00 -7.51
C ARG A 124 12.00 29.62 -7.82
N LEU A 125 12.73 28.77 -8.55
CA LEU A 125 12.27 27.41 -8.86
C LEU A 125 12.19 26.53 -7.61
N GLN A 126 13.12 26.68 -6.66
CA GLN A 126 13.11 25.99 -5.39
C GLN A 126 11.90 26.38 -4.54
N ASP A 127 11.62 27.67 -4.37
CA ASP A 127 10.43 28.16 -3.66
C ASP A 127 9.14 27.65 -4.32
N LEU A 128 9.06 27.65 -5.66
CA LEU A 128 7.92 27.08 -6.39
C LEU A 128 7.74 25.57 -6.14
N ARG A 129 8.83 24.79 -6.17
CA ARG A 129 8.81 23.36 -5.85
C ARG A 129 8.34 23.13 -4.41
N GLN A 130 8.83 23.91 -3.46
CA GLN A 130 8.48 23.78 -2.04
C GLN A 130 7.00 24.08 -1.79
N ARG A 131 6.48 25.19 -2.34
CA ARG A 131 5.05 25.53 -2.23
C ARG A 131 4.16 24.51 -2.92
N ALA A 132 4.58 23.97 -4.06
CA ALA A 132 3.84 22.90 -4.74
C ALA A 132 3.83 21.61 -3.91
N ALA A 133 4.96 21.23 -3.32
CA ALA A 133 5.06 20.06 -2.43
C ALA A 133 4.18 20.23 -1.19
N GLN A 134 4.20 21.40 -0.54
CA GLN A 134 3.34 21.69 0.61
C GLN A 134 1.85 21.56 0.26
N ARG A 135 1.42 22.14 -0.87
CA ARG A 135 0.03 22.02 -1.34
C ARG A 135 -0.40 20.58 -1.57
N VAL A 136 0.47 19.75 -2.17
CA VAL A 136 0.21 18.33 -2.40
C VAL A 136 0.22 17.54 -1.09
N ALA A 137 1.03 17.94 -0.10
CA ALA A 137 1.08 17.28 1.20
C ALA A 137 -0.17 17.53 2.06
N THR A 138 -0.82 18.68 1.90
CA THR A 138 -2.01 19.06 2.68
C THR A 138 -3.33 18.77 1.94
N GLU A 139 -3.29 18.14 0.76
CA GLU A 139 -4.51 17.90 -0.03
C GLU A 139 -5.38 16.82 0.61
N ASN A 140 -6.69 17.00 0.57
CA ASN A 140 -7.63 15.94 0.94
C ASN A 140 -7.84 14.96 -0.23
N ASN A 141 -8.52 13.84 0.02
CA ASN A 141 -8.71 12.78 -0.99
C ASN A 141 -9.46 13.26 -2.24
N GLU A 142 -10.47 14.13 -2.09
CA GLU A 142 -11.23 14.68 -3.22
C GLU A 142 -10.38 15.61 -4.09
N GLN A 143 -9.63 16.53 -3.46
CA GLN A 143 -8.70 17.43 -4.14
C GLN A 143 -7.60 16.65 -4.86
N ARG A 144 -7.11 15.57 -4.24
CA ARG A 144 -6.16 14.65 -4.86
C ARG A 144 -6.72 14.01 -6.12
N GLU A 145 -7.94 13.47 -6.07
CA GLU A 145 -8.54 12.82 -7.23
C GLU A 145 -8.80 13.82 -8.36
N LEU A 146 -9.32 15.02 -8.05
CA LEU A 146 -9.49 16.10 -9.03
C LEU A 146 -8.17 16.51 -9.68
N ARG A 147 -7.09 16.65 -8.88
CA ARG A 147 -5.75 16.94 -9.40
C ARG A 147 -5.24 15.84 -10.32
N LEU A 148 -5.44 14.57 -9.95
CA LEU A 148 -5.03 13.43 -10.78
C LEU A 148 -5.86 13.33 -12.06
N GLN A 149 -7.16 13.61 -11.99
CA GLN A 149 -8.04 13.65 -13.15
C GLN A 149 -7.63 14.74 -14.15
N ASP A 150 -7.38 15.97 -13.68
CA ASP A 150 -6.87 17.06 -14.52
C ASP A 150 -5.51 16.70 -15.15
N LEU A 151 -4.60 16.08 -14.38
CA LEU A 151 -3.32 15.60 -14.92
C LEU A 151 -3.49 14.54 -16.01
N ARG A 152 -4.39 13.56 -15.82
CA ARG A 152 -4.72 12.53 -16.83
C ARG A 152 -5.31 13.18 -18.09
N GLN A 153 -6.24 14.12 -17.94
CA GLN A 153 -6.88 14.80 -19.07
C GLN A 153 -5.88 15.63 -19.88
N ARG A 154 -5.02 16.41 -19.22
CA ARG A 154 -3.96 17.16 -19.89
C ARG A 154 -2.95 16.25 -20.57
N ALA A 155 -2.60 15.11 -19.96
CA ALA A 155 -1.73 14.13 -20.59
C ALA A 155 -2.37 13.53 -21.85
N ALA A 156 -3.65 13.16 -21.80
CA ALA A 156 -4.39 12.66 -22.95
C ALA A 156 -4.47 13.69 -24.08
N GLN A 157 -4.73 14.96 -23.75
CA GLN A 157 -4.73 16.05 -24.75
C GLN A 157 -3.36 16.25 -25.39
N ARG A 158 -2.26 16.18 -24.62
CA ARG A 158 -0.90 16.23 -25.19
C ARG A 158 -0.68 15.10 -26.19
N LEU A 159 -1.02 13.86 -25.82
CA LEU A 159 -0.89 12.69 -26.68
C LEU A 159 -1.75 12.80 -27.96
N ALA A 160 -2.98 13.33 -27.83
CA ALA A 160 -3.89 13.50 -28.97
C ALA A 160 -3.37 14.53 -29.99
N ASN A 161 -2.64 15.54 -29.51
CA ASN A 161 -2.09 16.61 -30.34
C ASN A 161 -0.64 16.34 -30.80
N GLU A 162 -0.07 15.16 -30.50
CA GLU A 162 1.28 14.79 -30.93
C GLU A 162 1.36 14.65 -32.45
N ASN A 163 2.38 15.26 -33.06
CA ASN A 163 2.75 14.94 -34.43
C ASN A 163 3.58 13.64 -34.50
N HIS A 164 3.85 13.15 -35.71
CA HIS A 164 4.56 11.87 -35.91
C HIS A 164 5.96 11.86 -35.27
N GLU A 165 6.74 12.93 -35.44
CA GLU A 165 8.10 13.02 -34.89
C GLU A 165 8.11 13.05 -33.36
N GLN A 166 7.21 13.81 -32.75
CA GLN A 166 7.05 13.88 -31.29
C GLN A 166 6.62 12.53 -30.72
N ARG A 167 5.71 11.82 -31.41
CA ARG A 167 5.27 10.49 -31.03
C ARG A 167 6.42 9.49 -31.07
N GLU A 168 7.21 9.48 -32.13
CA GLU A 168 8.37 8.58 -32.26
C GLU A 168 9.42 8.88 -31.19
N TYR A 169 9.74 10.15 -30.94
CA TYR A 169 10.65 10.54 -29.87
C TYR A 169 10.17 10.08 -28.49
N ARG A 170 8.88 10.25 -28.18
CA ARG A 170 8.31 9.78 -26.90
C ARG A 170 8.40 8.26 -26.77
N LEU A 171 8.08 7.52 -27.83
CA LEU A 171 8.17 6.06 -27.82
C LEU A 171 9.61 5.57 -27.70
N ASP A 172 10.56 6.27 -28.30
CA ASP A 172 11.99 5.97 -28.17
C ASP A 172 12.50 6.19 -26.75
N GLU A 173 12.18 7.35 -26.16
CA GLU A 173 12.46 7.63 -24.75
C GLU A 173 11.86 6.58 -23.82
N GLN A 174 10.62 6.15 -24.09
CA GLN A 174 9.97 5.09 -23.33
C GLN A 174 10.73 3.75 -23.45
N ARG A 175 11.12 3.36 -24.67
CA ARG A 175 11.92 2.13 -24.90
C ARG A 175 13.25 2.18 -24.15
N ARG A 176 13.96 3.32 -24.18
CA ARG A 176 15.24 3.52 -23.46
C ARG A 176 15.05 3.39 -21.95
N ARG A 177 14.02 4.01 -21.38
CA ARG A 177 13.72 3.90 -19.94
C ARG A 177 13.40 2.47 -19.53
N ASP A 178 12.59 1.77 -20.32
CA ASP A 178 12.25 0.37 -20.07
C ASP A 178 13.47 -0.56 -20.19
N GLU A 179 14.40 -0.26 -21.10
CA GLU A 179 15.68 -0.97 -21.21
C GLU A 179 16.58 -0.70 -20.00
N THR A 180 16.76 0.55 -19.58
CA THR A 180 17.51 0.90 -18.37
C THR A 180 16.91 0.22 -17.14
N ARG A 181 15.58 0.22 -17.01
CA ARG A 181 14.88 -0.47 -15.92
C ARG A 181 15.16 -1.98 -15.95
N ARG A 182 15.07 -2.61 -17.12
CA ARG A 182 15.38 -4.05 -17.28
C ARG A 182 16.81 -4.37 -16.88
N ARG A 183 17.79 -3.63 -17.39
CA ARG A 183 19.21 -3.81 -17.01
C ARG A 183 19.45 -3.63 -15.52
N ALA A 184 18.79 -2.65 -14.88
CA ALA A 184 18.90 -2.46 -13.44
C ALA A 184 18.30 -3.61 -12.62
N LEU A 185 17.22 -4.24 -13.11
CA LEU A 185 16.64 -5.44 -12.49
C LEU A 185 17.53 -6.67 -12.68
N GLU A 186 18.12 -6.83 -13.87
CA GLU A 186 19.09 -7.89 -14.18
C GLU A 186 20.35 -7.79 -13.30
N LEU A 187 20.87 -6.58 -13.10
CA LEU A 187 22.07 -6.34 -12.27
C LEU A 187 21.82 -6.63 -10.78
N ASN A 188 20.59 -6.49 -10.31
CA ASN A 188 20.22 -6.68 -8.91
C ASN A 188 19.76 -8.12 -8.57
N ASN A 189 19.89 -9.08 -9.49
CA ASN A 189 19.42 -10.47 -9.29
C ASN A 189 17.96 -10.55 -8.78
N TYR A 190 17.14 -9.54 -9.13
CA TYR A 190 15.74 -9.52 -8.73
C TYR A 190 15.00 -10.50 -9.64
N LEU A 191 14.61 -11.65 -9.09
CA LEU A 191 13.87 -12.68 -9.81
C LEU A 191 12.66 -12.02 -10.50
N PRO A 192 12.59 -12.01 -11.83
CA PRO A 192 11.50 -11.37 -12.52
C PRO A 192 10.21 -12.14 -12.24
N THR A 193 9.11 -11.42 -12.05
CA THR A 193 7.75 -11.96 -11.90
C THR A 193 7.47 -13.19 -12.78
N TYR A 194 6.59 -14.08 -12.31
CA TYR A 194 6.17 -15.34 -12.94
C TYR A 194 6.02 -15.35 -14.48
N LYS A 195 5.71 -14.21 -15.12
CA LYS A 195 5.66 -14.06 -16.58
C LYS A 195 6.99 -14.39 -17.28
N CYS A 196 8.14 -14.15 -16.64
CA CYS A 196 9.44 -14.56 -17.19
C CYS A 196 9.75 -16.04 -16.94
N ALA A 197 9.18 -16.66 -15.90
CA ALA A 197 9.35 -18.09 -15.62
C ALA A 197 8.70 -18.98 -16.70
N VAL A 198 7.65 -18.47 -17.37
CA VAL A 198 6.98 -19.17 -18.47
C VAL A 198 7.84 -19.22 -19.74
N THR A 199 8.72 -18.23 -19.95
CA THR A 199 9.57 -18.12 -21.15
C THR A 199 11.05 -18.41 -20.89
N ALA A 200 11.48 -18.44 -19.63
CA ALA A 200 12.83 -18.85 -19.27
C ALA A 200 13.01 -20.32 -19.64
N ALA A 201 14.21 -20.67 -20.13
CA ALA A 201 14.65 -22.05 -20.22
C ALA A 201 14.84 -22.58 -18.80
N VAL A 202 13.74 -22.87 -18.11
CA VAL A 202 13.76 -23.52 -16.80
C VAL A 202 14.24 -24.93 -17.03
N GLN A 203 15.40 -25.25 -16.48
CA GLN A 203 15.88 -26.62 -16.42
C GLN A 203 14.85 -27.42 -15.60
N TYR A 204 14.09 -28.28 -16.28
CA TYR A 204 13.11 -29.13 -15.62
C TYR A 204 13.85 -30.11 -14.72
N GLN A 205 13.79 -29.87 -13.41
CA GLN A 205 14.37 -30.77 -12.43
C GLN A 205 13.30 -31.78 -12.00
N ALA A 206 13.36 -32.96 -12.60
CA ALA A 206 12.49 -34.08 -12.24
C ALA A 206 13.01 -34.75 -10.96
N LEU A 207 12.14 -34.98 -9.97
CA LEU A 207 12.43 -35.80 -8.77
C LEU A 207 12.39 -37.32 -9.08
N GLY A 208 12.57 -37.70 -10.34
CA GLY A 208 12.43 -39.09 -10.78
C GLY A 208 10.99 -39.62 -10.75
N PRO A 209 10.80 -40.94 -10.90
CA PRO A 209 9.49 -41.57 -10.94
C PRO A 209 8.92 -41.81 -9.52
N LEU A 210 7.59 -41.68 -9.40
CA LEU A 210 6.84 -41.89 -8.16
C LEU A 210 6.52 -43.39 -7.96
N GLU A 211 7.52 -44.19 -7.60
CA GLU A 211 7.42 -45.67 -7.60
C GLU A 211 7.58 -46.33 -6.23
N ILE A 212 8.05 -45.61 -5.20
CA ILE A 212 8.39 -46.25 -3.93
C ILE A 212 7.15 -46.37 -3.05
N LEU A 213 6.74 -47.61 -2.81
CA LEU A 213 5.61 -47.92 -1.94
C LEU A 213 6.02 -47.84 -0.46
N CYS A 214 5.20 -47.15 0.33
CA CYS A 214 5.26 -47.20 1.78
C CYS A 214 4.91 -48.60 2.28
N ILE A 215 5.73 -49.20 3.14
CA ILE A 215 5.47 -50.54 3.70
C ILE A 215 4.23 -50.62 4.60
N HIS A 216 3.73 -49.49 5.11
CA HIS A 216 2.63 -49.46 6.07
C HIS A 216 1.27 -49.21 5.40
N CYS A 217 1.20 -48.26 4.46
CA CYS A 217 -0.06 -47.87 3.82
C CYS A 217 -0.09 -48.05 2.30
N GLY A 218 1.04 -48.41 1.67
CA GLY A 218 1.13 -48.57 0.23
C GLY A 218 1.09 -47.26 -0.58
N ALA A 219 1.18 -46.09 0.06
CA ALA A 219 1.30 -44.81 -0.65
C ALA A 219 2.59 -44.77 -1.49
N LEU A 220 2.51 -44.18 -2.67
CA LEU A 220 3.66 -43.99 -3.57
C LEU A 220 4.41 -42.70 -3.21
N HIS A 221 5.74 -42.79 -3.20
CA HIS A 221 6.67 -41.72 -2.83
C HIS A 221 7.81 -41.59 -3.84
N PHE A 222 8.44 -40.41 -3.86
CA PHE A 222 9.68 -40.21 -4.60
C PHE A 222 10.89 -40.80 -3.84
N PRO A 223 11.96 -41.22 -4.54
CA PRO A 223 13.20 -41.69 -3.90
C PRO A 223 13.83 -40.70 -2.94
N GLU A 224 13.75 -39.41 -3.25
CA GLU A 224 14.31 -38.30 -2.48
C GLU A 224 13.55 -38.04 -1.18
N GLU A 225 12.27 -38.48 -1.08
CA GLU A 225 11.47 -38.37 0.14
C GLU A 225 11.87 -39.40 1.22
N ARG A 226 12.79 -40.33 0.88
CA ARG A 226 13.27 -41.32 1.85
C ARG A 226 14.09 -40.63 2.94
N VAL A 227 13.66 -40.83 4.18
CA VAL A 227 14.44 -40.42 5.35
C VAL A 227 15.78 -41.17 5.33
N SER A 228 16.89 -40.41 5.37
CA SER A 228 18.29 -40.87 5.19
C SER A 228 18.73 -42.05 6.08
N ASN A 229 17.98 -42.37 7.15
CA ASN A 229 18.35 -43.42 8.07
C ASN A 229 18.10 -44.82 7.47
N ARG A 230 19.18 -45.57 7.21
CA ARG A 230 19.21 -46.87 6.48
C ARG A 230 18.36 -47.99 7.09
N ILE A 231 17.72 -47.76 8.23
CA ILE A 231 16.92 -48.73 8.97
C ILE A 231 15.45 -48.72 8.52
N ASN A 232 14.97 -47.61 7.93
CA ASN A 232 13.57 -47.46 7.55
C ASN A 232 13.32 -48.01 6.14
N ARG A 233 12.97 -49.30 6.09
CA ARG A 233 12.49 -50.06 4.93
C ARG A 233 11.29 -49.38 4.25
N ASN A 234 11.50 -48.33 3.47
CA ASN A 234 10.45 -47.55 2.78
C ASN A 234 9.29 -47.16 3.73
N SER A 235 9.64 -46.64 4.90
CA SER A 235 8.68 -46.11 5.86
C SER A 235 8.74 -44.58 5.81
N PHE A 236 7.58 -43.93 5.66
CA PHE A 236 7.46 -42.50 5.40
C PHE A 236 6.62 -41.81 6.47
N GLY A 237 7.02 -40.59 6.82
CA GLY A 237 6.31 -39.74 7.78
C GLY A 237 5.06 -39.08 7.18
N ASP A 238 5.13 -38.74 5.89
CA ASP A 238 4.17 -37.84 5.25
C ASP A 238 2.86 -38.52 4.82
N CYS A 239 2.81 -39.85 4.76
CA CYS A 239 1.60 -40.59 4.38
C CYS A 239 0.81 -41.16 5.57
N CYS A 240 1.47 -41.93 6.44
CA CYS A 240 0.84 -42.64 7.57
C CYS A 240 1.60 -42.47 8.88
N LEU A 241 2.55 -41.51 8.92
CA LEU A 241 3.44 -41.27 10.05
C LEU A 241 4.11 -42.56 10.55
N HIS A 242 4.80 -43.27 9.65
CA HIS A 242 5.45 -44.55 9.94
C HIS A 242 4.50 -45.64 10.48
N GLY A 243 3.27 -45.70 9.94
CA GLY A 243 2.25 -46.67 10.31
C GLY A 243 1.51 -46.36 11.61
N ARG A 244 1.68 -45.16 12.18
CA ARG A 244 0.94 -44.71 13.37
C ARG A 244 -0.50 -44.33 13.05
N ILE A 245 -0.77 -43.94 11.81
CA ILE A 245 -2.10 -43.54 11.34
C ILE A 245 -2.61 -44.62 10.39
N LEU A 246 -3.74 -45.23 10.74
CA LEU A 246 -4.48 -46.11 9.84
C LEU A 246 -5.37 -45.27 8.94
N MET A 247 -5.08 -45.27 7.64
CA MET A 247 -5.91 -44.61 6.63
C MET A 247 -6.93 -45.61 6.11
N GLU A 248 -8.20 -45.43 6.46
CA GLU A 248 -9.29 -46.19 5.85
C GLU A 248 -9.47 -45.76 4.39
N GLN A 249 -9.71 -46.73 3.50
CA GLN A 249 -9.97 -46.40 2.11
C GLN A 249 -11.28 -45.62 1.99
N PRO A 250 -11.26 -44.42 1.39
CA PRO A 250 -12.47 -43.66 1.19
C PRO A 250 -13.45 -44.44 0.31
N LYS A 251 -14.69 -44.58 0.79
CA LYS A 251 -15.78 -45.19 0.02
C LYS A 251 -16.35 -44.15 -0.92
N PHE A 252 -16.08 -44.29 -2.21
CA PHE A 252 -16.65 -43.43 -3.25
C PHE A 252 -17.93 -44.03 -3.81
N SER A 253 -18.88 -43.17 -4.21
CA SER A 253 -20.05 -43.64 -4.94
C SER A 253 -19.64 -44.16 -6.33
N ASN A 254 -20.31 -45.20 -6.81
CA ASN A 254 -20.02 -45.80 -8.11
C ASN A 254 -20.11 -44.79 -9.26
N GLU A 255 -21.01 -43.80 -9.17
CA GLU A 255 -21.15 -42.76 -10.20
C GLU A 255 -19.93 -41.85 -10.30
N LEU A 256 -19.34 -41.43 -9.16
CA LEU A 256 -18.11 -40.65 -9.17
C LEU A 256 -16.94 -41.44 -9.77
N VAL A 257 -16.84 -42.72 -9.41
CA VAL A 257 -15.80 -43.61 -9.97
C VAL A 257 -15.97 -43.76 -11.48
N ARG A 258 -17.21 -43.92 -11.97
CA ARG A 258 -17.51 -44.01 -13.41
C ARG A 258 -17.19 -42.70 -14.13
N LEU A 259 -17.52 -41.55 -13.55
CA LEU A 259 -17.16 -40.23 -14.08
C LEU A 259 -15.64 -40.09 -14.23
N PHE A 260 -14.88 -40.40 -13.16
CA PHE A 260 -13.42 -40.29 -13.14
C PHE A 260 -12.72 -41.26 -14.10
N LEU A 261 -13.20 -42.49 -14.24
CA LEU A 261 -12.59 -43.54 -15.08
C LEU A 261 -13.05 -43.51 -16.55
N SER A 262 -13.73 -42.45 -16.99
CA SER A 262 -14.25 -42.34 -18.36
C SER A 262 -15.30 -43.41 -18.74
N ARG A 263 -16.09 -43.87 -17.76
CA ARG A 263 -17.13 -44.91 -17.92
C ARG A 263 -18.56 -44.37 -17.73
N HIS A 264 -18.73 -43.05 -17.82
CA HIS A 264 -20.01 -42.38 -17.74
C HIS A 264 -20.19 -41.46 -18.97
N PRO A 265 -21.42 -41.29 -19.51
CA PRO A 265 -21.66 -40.42 -20.66
C PRO A 265 -21.16 -38.97 -20.47
N HIS A 266 -21.17 -38.47 -19.23
CA HIS A 266 -20.69 -37.11 -18.90
C HIS A 266 -19.21 -37.05 -18.48
N SER A 267 -18.44 -38.13 -18.63
CA SER A 267 -17.03 -38.15 -18.20
C SER A 267 -16.17 -37.08 -18.88
N GLU A 268 -16.35 -36.85 -20.18
CA GLU A 268 -15.58 -35.84 -20.91
C GLU A 268 -15.80 -34.43 -20.36
N GLU A 269 -17.07 -34.06 -20.15
CA GLU A 269 -17.45 -32.77 -19.58
C GLU A 269 -16.99 -32.66 -18.12
N PHE A 270 -17.08 -33.76 -17.36
CA PHE A 270 -16.58 -33.84 -15.99
C PHE A 270 -15.07 -33.59 -15.92
N HIS A 271 -14.25 -34.24 -16.76
CA HIS A 271 -12.79 -34.00 -16.79
C HIS A 271 -12.45 -32.58 -17.24
N LYS A 272 -13.18 -32.04 -18.21
CA LYS A 272 -13.02 -30.66 -18.68
C LYS A 272 -13.29 -29.64 -17.56
N LYS A 273 -14.28 -29.92 -16.71
CA LYS A 273 -14.72 -29.01 -15.63
C LYS A 273 -14.24 -29.42 -14.23
N ILE A 274 -13.44 -30.48 -14.09
CA ILE A 274 -13.12 -31.07 -12.77
C ILE A 274 -12.51 -30.06 -11.79
N ARG A 275 -11.67 -29.14 -12.29
CA ARG A 275 -11.08 -28.08 -11.47
C ARG A 275 -12.13 -27.09 -10.96
N ASN A 276 -13.07 -26.72 -11.81
CA ASN A 276 -14.18 -25.83 -11.45
C ASN A 276 -15.11 -26.51 -10.45
N ILE A 277 -15.42 -27.79 -10.68
CA ILE A 277 -16.24 -28.59 -9.75
C ILE A 277 -15.55 -28.68 -8.38
N ASN A 278 -14.26 -29.03 -8.34
CA ASN A 278 -13.49 -29.07 -7.08
C ASN A 278 -13.41 -27.70 -6.40
N ALA A 279 -13.30 -26.62 -7.17
CA ALA A 279 -13.31 -25.26 -6.65
C ALA A 279 -14.68 -24.87 -6.06
N SER A 280 -15.79 -25.30 -6.70
CA SER A 280 -17.15 -25.11 -6.16
C SER A 280 -17.39 -25.83 -4.84
N PHE A 281 -16.67 -26.93 -4.57
CA PHE A 281 -16.72 -27.66 -3.30
C PHE A 281 -15.66 -27.23 -2.28
N ALA A 282 -14.80 -26.26 -2.60
CA ALA A 282 -13.88 -25.67 -1.64
C ALA A 282 -14.66 -24.73 -0.70
N LEU A 283 -15.18 -25.28 0.40
CA LEU A 283 -16.06 -24.63 1.40
C LEU A 283 -15.43 -23.44 2.19
N ALA A 284 -14.34 -22.85 1.71
CA ALA A 284 -13.73 -21.70 2.35
C ALA A 284 -13.91 -20.46 1.46
N SER A 285 -15.04 -19.77 1.58
CA SER A 285 -15.14 -18.39 1.11
C SER A 285 -14.28 -17.52 2.03
N PHE A 286 -13.03 -17.32 1.63
CA PHE A 286 -12.13 -16.37 2.26
C PHE A 286 -12.28 -15.04 1.53
N ASN A 287 -12.80 -14.03 2.21
CA ASN A 287 -12.96 -12.69 1.65
C ASN A 287 -11.87 -11.79 2.23
N ALA A 288 -11.03 -11.23 1.37
CA ALA A 288 -10.02 -10.24 1.72
C ALA A 288 -10.38 -8.93 1.03
N GLU A 289 -10.23 -7.80 1.71
CA GLU A 289 -10.38 -6.50 1.07
C GLU A 289 -9.36 -6.41 -0.08
N ASP A 290 -9.87 -6.16 -1.29
CA ASP A 290 -9.07 -6.07 -2.50
C ASP A 290 -8.27 -4.76 -2.47
N ASP A 291 -7.08 -4.80 -1.87
CA ASP A 291 -6.10 -3.74 -2.01
C ASP A 291 -5.51 -3.78 -3.42
N ARG A 292 -6.18 -3.07 -4.33
CA ARG A 292 -5.81 -2.94 -5.75
C ARG A 292 -4.43 -2.33 -5.97
N THR A 293 -3.79 -1.76 -4.95
CA THR A 293 -2.41 -1.27 -5.07
C THR A 293 -1.40 -2.41 -5.23
N ILE A 294 -1.68 -3.56 -4.60
CA ILE A 294 -0.83 -4.76 -4.60
C ILE A 294 -0.91 -5.50 -5.94
N ASN A 295 -2.08 -5.50 -6.57
CA ASN A 295 -2.34 -6.22 -7.81
C ASN A 295 -2.01 -5.43 -9.09
N SER A 296 -1.31 -4.30 -8.97
CA SER A 296 -0.91 -3.50 -10.13
C SER A 296 0.15 -4.21 -11.01
N HIS A 297 1.01 -5.07 -10.44
CA HIS A 297 2.01 -5.85 -11.17
C HIS A 297 2.39 -7.14 -10.41
N GLY A 298 2.17 -8.34 -10.99
CA GLY A 298 2.64 -9.61 -10.42
C GLY A 298 1.56 -10.70 -10.32
N ILE A 299 1.85 -11.77 -9.57
CA ILE A 299 0.87 -12.82 -9.23
C ILE A 299 -0.19 -12.17 -8.35
N TYR A 300 -1.47 -12.44 -8.64
CA TYR A 300 -2.58 -12.00 -7.81
C TYR A 300 -2.31 -12.33 -6.34
N SER A 301 -2.17 -11.29 -5.53
CA SER A 301 -1.80 -11.37 -4.13
C SER A 301 -2.74 -10.47 -3.34
N PHE A 302 -3.26 -10.98 -2.24
CA PHE A 302 -4.02 -10.20 -1.26
C PHE A 302 -3.27 -10.28 0.07
N ILE A 303 -3.25 -9.17 0.82
CA ILE A 303 -2.68 -9.15 2.16
C ILE A 303 -3.84 -9.18 3.15
N VAL A 304 -3.78 -10.11 4.10
CA VAL A 304 -4.73 -10.13 5.21
C VAL A 304 -3.97 -9.81 6.48
N CYS A 305 -4.29 -8.64 7.05
CA CYS A 305 -3.74 -8.18 8.31
C CYS A 305 -4.80 -8.35 9.42
N GLY A 306 -4.41 -8.95 10.54
CA GLY A 306 -5.28 -9.16 11.69
C GLY A 306 -5.86 -10.58 11.78
N GLN A 307 -6.88 -10.72 12.62
CA GLN A 307 -7.53 -12.00 12.90
C GLN A 307 -8.46 -12.38 11.73
N VAL A 308 -8.25 -13.56 11.15
CA VAL A 308 -9.05 -14.06 10.03
C VAL A 308 -10.43 -14.50 10.54
N TYR A 309 -11.50 -13.86 10.06
CA TYR A 309 -12.87 -14.28 10.31
C TYR A 309 -13.44 -15.01 9.10
N HIS A 310 -13.92 -16.24 9.29
CA HIS A 310 -14.72 -16.93 8.28
C HIS A 310 -16.14 -16.37 8.30
N LYS A 311 -16.50 -15.56 7.30
CA LYS A 311 -17.92 -15.23 7.04
C LYS A 311 -18.57 -16.45 6.41
N MET A 312 -19.15 -17.32 7.23
CA MET A 312 -20.18 -18.22 6.76
C MET A 312 -21.44 -17.38 6.59
N ASN A 313 -21.90 -17.16 5.35
CA ASN A 313 -23.20 -16.56 5.11
C ASN A 313 -24.27 -17.51 5.66
N MET A 314 -24.62 -17.32 6.92
CA MET A 314 -25.73 -17.97 7.60
C MET A 314 -27.06 -17.24 7.32
N THR A 315 -27.06 -16.39 6.29
CA THR A 315 -28.21 -15.64 5.79
C THR A 315 -28.94 -16.44 4.70
N ALA A 316 -29.41 -17.63 5.05
CA ALA A 316 -30.81 -17.91 4.79
C ALA A 316 -31.38 -18.63 6.01
N HIS A 317 -32.56 -18.15 6.39
CA HIS A 317 -33.23 -18.47 7.62
C HIS A 317 -33.36 -19.99 7.83
N PRO A 318 -33.21 -20.51 9.05
CA PRO A 318 -33.68 -21.86 9.36
C PRO A 318 -35.17 -21.88 8.99
N THR A 319 -35.55 -22.73 8.04
CA THR A 319 -36.95 -22.91 7.67
C THR A 319 -37.72 -23.29 8.92
N GLN A 320 -38.68 -22.43 9.28
CA GLN A 320 -39.58 -22.70 10.39
C GLN A 320 -40.57 -23.74 9.89
N ASN A 321 -40.55 -24.93 10.48
CA ASN A 321 -41.58 -25.92 10.19
C ASN A 321 -42.93 -25.37 10.71
N ASP A 322 -44.07 -25.84 10.21
CA ASP A 322 -45.44 -25.36 10.55
C ASP A 322 -45.77 -25.31 12.07
N VAL A 323 -44.90 -25.89 12.91
CA VAL A 323 -45.00 -25.93 14.38
C VAL A 323 -44.07 -24.91 15.08
N GLY A 324 -43.48 -23.99 14.32
CA GLY A 324 -42.74 -22.87 14.89
C GLY A 324 -41.31 -23.16 15.36
N VAL A 325 -40.79 -24.38 15.11
CA VAL A 325 -39.44 -24.79 15.52
C VAL A 325 -38.45 -24.57 14.38
N PHE A 326 -37.35 -23.89 14.68
CA PHE A 326 -36.24 -23.69 13.74
C PHE A 326 -35.43 -24.98 13.58
N GLU A 327 -35.39 -25.53 12.36
CA GLU A 327 -34.55 -26.69 12.08
C GLU A 327 -33.06 -26.33 12.21
N ARG A 328 -32.32 -27.22 12.87
CA ARG A 328 -30.87 -27.08 13.02
C ARG A 328 -30.21 -27.50 11.69
N PRO A 329 -29.44 -26.64 11.01
CA PRO A 329 -28.85 -27.01 9.72
C PRO A 329 -27.87 -28.16 9.91
N LEU A 330 -28.12 -29.24 9.17
CA LEU A 330 -27.20 -30.34 8.95
C LEU A 330 -26.70 -30.17 7.51
N TYR A 331 -25.38 -30.19 7.30
CA TYR A 331 -24.69 -30.00 6.00
C TYR A 331 -24.53 -28.54 5.51
N GLY A 332 -23.60 -28.33 4.57
CA GLY A 332 -23.35 -27.04 3.93
C GLY A 332 -24.43 -26.73 2.89
N GLN A 333 -25.05 -25.55 2.99
CA GLN A 333 -26.13 -25.12 2.10
C GLN A 333 -25.57 -24.56 0.78
N LEU A 334 -26.05 -25.09 -0.35
CA LEU A 334 -25.77 -24.59 -1.70
C LEU A 334 -27.02 -23.87 -2.22
N TYR A 335 -26.86 -22.63 -2.68
CA TYR A 335 -27.93 -21.87 -3.33
C TYR A 335 -27.75 -21.94 -4.85
N PHE A 336 -28.81 -22.31 -5.55
CA PHE A 336 -28.90 -22.16 -6.99
C PHE A 336 -29.68 -20.87 -7.25
N LEU A 337 -28.99 -19.84 -7.72
CA LEU A 337 -29.63 -18.60 -8.17
C LEU A 337 -30.03 -18.77 -9.64
N ASP A 338 -31.23 -18.33 -9.99
CA ASP A 338 -31.68 -18.26 -11.38
C ASP A 338 -30.79 -17.23 -12.13
N PRO A 339 -30.37 -17.47 -13.39
CA PRO A 339 -29.44 -16.58 -14.09
C PRO A 339 -29.95 -15.14 -14.19
N ASP A 340 -31.26 -14.94 -14.29
CA ASP A 340 -31.88 -13.61 -14.37
C ASP A 340 -31.83 -12.86 -13.03
N GLU A 341 -31.79 -13.58 -11.91
CA GLU A 341 -31.70 -13.02 -10.56
C GLU A 341 -30.25 -12.64 -10.22
N ALA A 342 -29.27 -13.45 -10.65
CA ALA A 342 -27.85 -13.19 -10.43
C ALA A 342 -27.34 -11.92 -11.12
N VAL A 343 -27.94 -11.51 -12.25
CA VAL A 343 -27.57 -10.30 -12.99
C VAL A 343 -28.03 -9.01 -12.29
N ASN A 344 -29.08 -9.07 -11.47
CA ASN A 344 -29.62 -7.89 -10.77
C ASN A 344 -28.92 -7.61 -9.42
N GLU A 345 -28.19 -8.59 -8.87
CA GLU A 345 -27.45 -8.46 -7.61
C GLU A 345 -25.93 -8.23 -7.79
N SER A 346 -25.45 -8.12 -9.03
CA SER A 346 -24.06 -7.79 -9.40
C SER A 346 -23.89 -6.31 -9.72
#